data_AF-A0A8J8KD97-F1
#
_entry.id   AF-A0A8J8KD97-F1
#
_cell.length_a   1.000
_cell.length_b   1.000
_cell.length_c   1.000
_cell.angle_alpha   90.00
_cell.angle_beta   90.00
_cell.angle_gamma   90.00
#
_symmetry.space_group_name_H-M   'P 1'
#
loop_
_entity.id
_entity.type
_entity.pdbx_description
1 polymer ?
#
loop_
_entity_poly.entity_id
_entity_poly.type
_entity_poly.pdbx_seq_one_letter_code
_entity_poly.pdbx_strand_id
1 'polypeptide(L)'
;MYRETEKQLTFSDDFFLPFGGKLNKNNRWVILADMIPWWKAEEKYSQAFKDSNKGEQAFSIRVALGSLIIKERLGLSDRETVHQITENPYLQYFIGLPSFQEEAPFHHSMMTHFRKRLGSDIINEVNEWIVMEEQKNEKDDDGDDHPTPPASPCPKSEENVNQSDTDAYDTSANKGKLLLDATCAPADIAYPTDLDLLNEAREKLEHIIDVLHEPLKGDKRKPRTYRQRARKDYLAVSKQRKVSGKKLRKAIGKQLDYIKRDLNS
;
A
#
# COMPACT_ATOMS: atom_id res chain seq x y z
N MET A 1 -18.19 18.86 -18.66
CA MET A 1 -19.45 18.12 -18.39
C MET A 1 -19.07 16.68 -18.04
N TYR A 2 -19.51 16.13 -16.90
CA TYR A 2 -19.28 14.73 -16.54
C TYR A 2 -20.48 13.90 -17.02
N ARG A 3 -20.23 12.75 -17.66
CA ARG A 3 -21.29 11.80 -18.02
C ARG A 3 -21.15 10.59 -17.11
N GLU A 4 -22.22 10.25 -16.41
CA GLU A 4 -22.30 8.99 -15.68
C GLU A 4 -22.32 7.84 -16.69
N THR A 5 -21.29 7.00 -16.65
CA THR A 5 -21.13 5.88 -17.59
C THR A 5 -21.09 4.53 -16.88
N GLU A 6 -20.84 4.50 -15.56
CA GLU A 6 -20.58 3.27 -14.81
C GLU A 6 -21.86 2.59 -14.29
N LYS A 7 -23.06 3.14 -14.57
CA LYS A 7 -24.32 2.38 -14.43
C LYS A 7 -24.39 1.19 -15.40
N GLN A 8 -23.56 1.18 -16.43
CA GLN A 8 -23.49 0.10 -17.40
C GLN A 8 -22.41 -0.91 -17.00
N LEU A 9 -22.83 -2.09 -16.54
CA LEU A 9 -21.94 -3.23 -16.27
C LEU A 9 -21.18 -3.58 -17.55
N THR A 10 -19.86 -3.45 -17.52
CA THR A 10 -18.98 -3.89 -18.61
C THR A 10 -18.54 -5.31 -18.35
N PHE A 11 -19.21 -6.26 -19.00
CA PHE A 11 -18.86 -7.67 -18.87
C PHE A 11 -17.53 -7.96 -19.56
N SER A 12 -16.72 -8.85 -18.97
CA SER A 12 -15.45 -9.31 -19.55
C SER A 12 -15.62 -9.98 -20.93
N ASP A 13 -16.82 -10.46 -21.22
CA ASP A 13 -17.22 -11.03 -22.50
C ASP A 13 -17.50 -9.97 -23.59
N ASP A 14 -17.76 -8.71 -23.21
CA ASP A 14 -18.12 -7.62 -24.14
C ASP A 14 -16.92 -6.80 -24.61
N PHE A 15 -15.74 -7.01 -24.01
CA PHE A 15 -14.52 -6.31 -24.39
C PHE A 15 -14.06 -6.75 -25.79
N PHE A 16 -14.00 -5.80 -26.72
CA PHE A 16 -13.64 -6.12 -28.11
C PHE A 16 -12.12 -6.19 -28.31
N LEU A 17 -11.61 -7.38 -28.66
CA LEU A 17 -10.24 -7.59 -29.10
C LEU A 17 -10.19 -7.70 -30.63
N PRO A 18 -9.41 -6.85 -31.34
CA PRO A 18 -9.37 -6.87 -32.80
C PRO A 18 -8.73 -8.15 -33.38
N PHE A 19 -7.95 -8.87 -32.58
CA PHE A 19 -7.33 -10.16 -32.93
C PHE A 19 -8.20 -11.37 -32.57
N GLY A 20 -9.42 -11.15 -32.06
CA GLY A 20 -10.33 -12.19 -31.61
C GLY A 20 -9.98 -12.77 -30.23
N GLY A 21 -10.93 -13.52 -29.66
CA GLY A 21 -10.81 -14.11 -28.32
C GLY A 21 -11.58 -13.34 -27.24
N LYS A 22 -11.57 -13.89 -26.03
CA LYS A 22 -12.22 -13.33 -24.83
C LYS A 22 -11.18 -13.14 -23.75
N LEU A 23 -11.41 -12.18 -22.85
CA LEU A 23 -10.57 -12.03 -21.68
C LEU A 23 -10.75 -13.23 -20.75
N ASN A 24 -9.64 -13.68 -20.17
CA ASN A 24 -9.70 -14.73 -19.16
C ASN A 24 -10.31 -14.18 -17.86
N LYS A 25 -11.46 -14.71 -17.47
CA LYS A 25 -12.19 -14.33 -16.23
C LYS A 25 -11.37 -14.59 -14.97
N ASN A 26 -10.46 -15.56 -15.00
CA ASN A 26 -9.60 -15.89 -13.87
C ASN A 26 -8.36 -14.97 -13.77
N ASN A 27 -8.19 -14.01 -14.68
CA ASN A 27 -7.09 -13.05 -14.58
C ASN A 27 -7.34 -12.11 -13.40
N ARG A 28 -6.30 -11.88 -12.59
CA ARG A 28 -6.32 -10.97 -11.45
C ARG A 28 -7.02 -9.63 -11.75
N TRP A 29 -6.79 -9.02 -12.91
CA TRP A 29 -7.36 -7.70 -13.24
C TRP A 29 -8.86 -7.75 -13.55
N VAL A 30 -9.34 -8.87 -14.09
CA VAL A 30 -10.77 -9.07 -14.35
C VAL A 30 -11.50 -9.26 -13.02
N ILE A 31 -10.98 -10.14 -12.16
CA ILE A 31 -11.55 -10.37 -10.83
C ILE A 31 -11.57 -9.07 -10.01
N LEU A 32 -10.50 -8.27 -10.06
CA LEU A 32 -10.46 -6.97 -9.37
C LEU A 32 -11.47 -5.95 -9.92
N ALA A 33 -11.71 -5.96 -11.24
CA ALA A 33 -12.72 -5.10 -11.82
C ALA A 33 -14.12 -5.46 -11.31
N ASP A 34 -14.39 -6.74 -11.07
CA ASP A 34 -15.67 -7.22 -10.56
C ASP A 34 -15.85 -6.96 -9.05
N MET A 35 -14.76 -6.99 -8.27
CA MET A 35 -14.79 -6.73 -6.82
C MET A 35 -15.04 -5.26 -6.45
N ILE A 36 -14.69 -4.31 -7.32
CA ILE A 36 -14.78 -2.88 -6.98
C ILE A 36 -16.18 -2.35 -7.31
N PRO A 37 -16.92 -1.74 -6.36
CA PRO A 37 -18.22 -1.14 -6.63
C PRO A 37 -18.08 0.23 -7.33
N TRP A 38 -17.84 0.20 -8.64
CA TRP A 38 -17.59 1.39 -9.46
C TRP A 38 -18.74 2.40 -9.45
N TRP A 39 -19.98 1.94 -9.36
CA TRP A 39 -21.18 2.80 -9.31
C TRP A 39 -21.21 3.71 -8.08
N LYS A 40 -20.87 3.19 -6.89
CA LYS A 40 -20.77 3.99 -5.65
C LYS A 40 -19.65 5.03 -5.74
N ALA A 41 -18.53 4.63 -6.31
CA ALA A 41 -17.40 5.53 -6.53
C ALA A 41 -17.79 6.66 -7.50
N GLU A 42 -18.53 6.35 -8.56
CA GLU A 42 -18.99 7.32 -9.54
C GLU A 42 -19.91 8.39 -8.94
N GLU A 43 -20.83 8.01 -8.05
CA GLU A 43 -21.74 8.96 -7.39
C GLU A 43 -21.00 10.02 -6.57
N LYS A 44 -19.92 9.63 -5.86
CA LYS A 44 -19.08 10.60 -5.14
C LYS A 44 -18.18 11.40 -6.07
N TYR A 45 -17.71 10.78 -7.14
CA TYR A 45 -16.82 11.43 -8.09
C TYR A 45 -17.53 12.49 -8.92
N SER A 46 -18.79 12.27 -9.30
CA SER A 46 -19.60 13.25 -10.03
C SER A 46 -19.79 14.53 -9.21
N GLN A 47 -19.97 14.43 -7.89
CA GLN A 47 -20.07 15.56 -6.97
C GLN A 47 -18.80 16.42 -6.90
N ALA A 48 -17.63 15.84 -7.19
CA ALA A 48 -16.36 16.58 -7.21
C ALA A 48 -16.22 17.50 -8.45
N PHE A 49 -17.08 17.36 -9.46
CA PHE A 49 -17.14 18.26 -10.60
C PHE A 49 -18.08 19.42 -10.31
N LYS A 50 -17.58 20.65 -10.51
CA LYS A 50 -18.45 21.82 -10.57
C LYS A 50 -19.19 21.83 -11.91
N ASP A 51 -20.45 22.27 -11.91
CA ASP A 51 -21.23 22.57 -13.11
C ASP A 51 -20.60 23.73 -13.89
N SER A 52 -19.52 23.42 -14.59
CA SER A 52 -18.81 24.37 -15.43
C SER A 52 -19.16 24.04 -16.86
N ASN A 53 -19.70 25.04 -17.55
CA ASN A 53 -20.04 25.09 -18.97
C ASN A 53 -18.78 25.07 -19.87
N LYS A 54 -17.76 24.28 -19.49
CA LYS A 54 -16.54 24.05 -20.24
C LYS A 54 -16.68 22.71 -20.95
N GLY A 55 -16.55 22.75 -22.28
CA GLY A 55 -16.89 21.67 -23.20
C GLY A 55 -15.96 20.45 -23.19
N GLU A 56 -14.93 20.41 -22.34
CA GLU A 56 -14.08 19.23 -22.23
C GLU A 56 -14.78 18.16 -21.37
N GLN A 57 -14.92 16.96 -21.95
CA GLN A 57 -15.55 15.83 -21.28
C GLN A 57 -14.57 15.25 -20.27
N ALA A 58 -15.01 15.11 -19.03
CA ALA A 58 -14.17 14.54 -18.00
C ALA A 58 -14.07 13.02 -18.16
N PHE A 59 -12.88 12.47 -17.86
CA PHE A 59 -12.65 11.03 -17.81
C PHE A 59 -13.52 10.38 -16.72
N SER A 60 -13.95 9.13 -16.96
CA SER A 60 -14.73 8.35 -15.99
C SER A 60 -13.92 8.07 -14.72
N ILE A 61 -14.61 7.79 -13.61
CA ILE A 61 -13.92 7.37 -12.40
C ILE A 61 -13.13 6.08 -12.62
N ARG A 62 -13.66 5.12 -13.40
CA ARG A 62 -12.97 3.85 -13.61
C ARG A 62 -11.61 4.04 -14.30
N VAL A 63 -11.49 5.00 -15.22
CA VAL A 63 -10.20 5.40 -15.80
C VAL A 63 -9.29 6.06 -14.76
N ALA A 64 -9.82 7.02 -14.01
CA ALA A 64 -9.02 7.77 -13.04
C ALA A 64 -8.55 6.93 -11.85
N LEU A 65 -9.46 6.22 -11.19
CA LEU A 65 -9.18 5.35 -10.05
C LEU A 65 -8.46 4.06 -10.49
N GLY A 66 -8.89 3.45 -11.61
CA GLY A 66 -8.26 2.25 -12.14
C GLY A 66 -6.79 2.49 -12.49
N SER A 67 -6.46 3.60 -13.15
CA SER A 67 -5.07 3.94 -13.45
C SER A 67 -4.22 4.17 -12.20
N LEU A 68 -4.78 4.74 -11.12
CA LEU A 68 -4.07 4.88 -9.84
C LEU A 68 -3.83 3.53 -9.16
N ILE A 69 -4.83 2.64 -9.16
CA ILE A 69 -4.68 1.28 -8.61
C ILE A 69 -3.61 0.50 -9.38
N ILE A 70 -3.60 0.59 -10.72
CA ILE A 70 -2.58 -0.07 -11.56
C ILE A 70 -1.19 0.45 -11.19
N LYS A 71 -1.04 1.76 -11.07
CA LYS A 71 0.23 2.39 -10.71
C LYS A 71 0.76 1.88 -9.37
N GLU A 72 -0.06 1.92 -8.32
CA GLU A 72 0.34 1.51 -6.97
C GLU A 72 0.63 0.00 -6.91
N ARG A 73 -0.18 -0.83 -7.56
CA ARG A 73 -0.01 -2.28 -7.53
C ARG A 73 1.22 -2.77 -8.28
N LEU A 74 1.60 -2.08 -9.37
CA LEU A 74 2.77 -2.43 -10.17
C LEU A 74 4.03 -1.62 -9.78
N GLY A 75 3.91 -0.60 -8.92
CA GLY A 75 5.03 0.23 -8.49
C GLY A 75 5.66 1.06 -9.62
N LEU A 76 4.85 1.51 -10.59
CA LEU A 76 5.33 2.14 -11.82
C LEU A 76 5.36 3.68 -11.76
N SER A 77 6.13 4.28 -12.68
CA SER A 77 6.05 5.72 -12.91
C SER A 77 4.77 6.12 -13.64
N ASP A 78 4.36 7.39 -13.56
CA ASP A 78 3.15 7.87 -14.26
C ASP A 78 3.21 7.63 -15.78
N ARG A 79 4.41 7.75 -16.38
CA ARG A 79 4.62 7.51 -17.81
C ARG A 79 4.55 6.03 -18.14
N GLU A 80 5.23 5.22 -17.34
CA GLU A 80 5.27 3.77 -17.50
C GLU A 80 3.89 3.14 -17.32
N THR A 81 3.08 3.68 -16.41
CA THR A 81 1.70 3.23 -16.20
C THR A 81 0.86 3.39 -17.47
N VAL A 82 1.00 4.51 -18.17
CA VAL A 82 0.27 4.74 -19.44
C VAL A 82 0.75 3.76 -20.52
N HIS A 83 2.07 3.53 -20.63
CA HIS A 83 2.61 2.55 -21.57
C HIS A 83 2.12 1.12 -21.29
N GLN A 84 2.09 0.71 -20.02
CA GLN A 84 1.56 -0.60 -19.64
C GLN A 84 0.07 -0.73 -19.97
N ILE A 85 -0.72 0.32 -19.76
CA ILE A 85 -2.13 0.35 -20.13
C ILE A 85 -2.30 0.21 -21.66
N THR A 86 -1.46 0.86 -22.46
CA THR A 86 -1.54 0.72 -23.93
C THR A 86 -1.18 -0.68 -24.41
N GLU A 87 -0.20 -1.32 -23.78
CA GLU A 87 0.31 -2.62 -24.22
C GLU A 87 -0.58 -3.79 -23.77
N ASN A 88 -1.34 -3.63 -22.68
CA ASN A 88 -2.03 -4.74 -22.03
C ASN A 88 -3.58 -4.65 -22.11
N PRO A 89 -4.25 -5.57 -22.85
CA PRO A 89 -5.71 -5.61 -22.95
C PRO A 89 -6.43 -5.75 -21.60
N TYR A 90 -5.86 -6.48 -20.63
CA TYR A 90 -6.48 -6.66 -19.31
C TYR A 90 -6.52 -5.35 -18.52
N LEU A 91 -5.50 -4.50 -18.67
CA LEU A 91 -5.46 -3.20 -18.01
C LEU A 91 -6.46 -2.24 -18.65
N GLN A 92 -6.61 -2.28 -19.98
CA GLN A 92 -7.63 -1.50 -20.70
C GLN A 92 -9.05 -1.88 -20.29
N TYR A 93 -9.31 -3.18 -20.12
CA TYR A 93 -10.58 -3.64 -19.56
C TYR A 93 -10.79 -3.15 -18.12
N PHE A 94 -9.77 -3.27 -17.27
CA PHE A 94 -9.87 -2.85 -15.87
C PHE A 94 -10.25 -1.36 -15.74
N ILE A 95 -9.64 -0.49 -16.56
CA ILE A 95 -9.98 0.95 -16.59
C ILE A 95 -11.31 1.27 -17.28
N GLY A 96 -11.99 0.30 -17.88
CA GLY A 96 -13.34 0.47 -18.44
C GLY A 96 -13.40 0.85 -19.91
N LEU A 97 -12.34 0.59 -20.68
CA LEU A 97 -12.40 0.79 -22.13
C LEU A 97 -13.27 -0.30 -22.77
N PRO A 98 -14.09 0.02 -23.79
CA PRO A 98 -14.98 -0.95 -24.45
C PRO A 98 -14.24 -1.88 -25.42
N SER A 99 -13.09 -1.45 -25.93
CA SER A 99 -12.30 -2.17 -26.94
C SER A 99 -10.82 -1.93 -26.72
N PHE A 100 -10.00 -2.87 -27.17
CA PHE A 100 -8.56 -2.67 -27.20
C PHE A 100 -8.19 -1.55 -28.19
N GLN A 101 -7.40 -0.59 -27.71
CA GLN A 101 -6.87 0.52 -28.48
C GLN A 101 -5.34 0.55 -28.36
N GLU A 102 -4.65 0.76 -29.47
CA GLU A 102 -3.17 0.88 -29.48
C GLU A 102 -2.71 2.27 -29.01
N GLU A 103 -3.58 3.28 -29.11
CA GLU A 103 -3.29 4.64 -28.69
C GLU A 103 -3.47 4.83 -27.17
N ALA A 104 -2.70 5.75 -26.60
CA ALA A 104 -2.78 6.07 -25.18
C ALA A 104 -4.14 6.68 -24.81
N PRO A 105 -4.88 6.09 -23.83
CA PRO A 105 -6.22 6.58 -23.48
C PRO A 105 -6.19 7.98 -22.86
N PHE A 106 -5.06 8.38 -22.26
CA PHE A 106 -4.83 9.73 -21.75
C PHE A 106 -3.34 10.05 -21.67
N HIS A 107 -3.00 11.34 -21.61
CA HIS A 107 -1.63 11.78 -21.41
C HIS A 107 -1.20 11.62 -19.94
N HIS A 108 0.04 11.19 -19.68
CA HIS A 108 0.58 10.92 -18.33
C HIS A 108 0.39 12.07 -17.32
N SER A 109 0.33 13.32 -17.78
CA SER A 109 0.07 14.50 -16.94
C SER A 109 -1.29 14.42 -16.21
N MET A 110 -2.27 13.71 -16.78
CA MET A 110 -3.58 13.51 -16.17
C MET A 110 -3.51 12.73 -14.86
N MET A 111 -2.50 11.88 -14.65
CA MET A 111 -2.29 11.16 -13.39
C MET A 111 -2.18 12.11 -12.18
N THR A 112 -1.56 13.27 -12.38
CA THR A 112 -1.45 14.28 -11.31
C THR A 112 -2.79 14.95 -11.03
N HIS A 113 -3.63 15.14 -12.06
CA HIS A 113 -4.98 15.68 -11.90
C HIS A 113 -5.91 14.66 -11.22
N PHE A 114 -5.78 13.37 -11.56
CA PHE A 114 -6.52 12.30 -10.90
C PHE A 114 -6.19 12.23 -9.41
N ARG A 115 -4.91 12.27 -9.01
CA ARG A 115 -4.51 12.30 -7.58
C ARG A 115 -5.01 13.52 -6.82
N LYS A 116 -5.06 14.69 -7.47
CA LYS A 116 -5.58 15.91 -6.81
C LYS A 116 -7.09 15.88 -6.63
N ARG A 117 -7.80 15.15 -7.51
CA ARG A 117 -9.26 15.04 -7.49
C ARG A 117 -9.73 13.89 -6.61
N LEU A 118 -9.03 12.76 -6.67
CA LEU A 118 -9.21 11.59 -5.82
C LEU A 118 -8.28 11.75 -4.61
N GLY A 119 -8.77 12.47 -3.60
CA GLY A 119 -8.05 12.62 -2.33
C GLY A 119 -7.92 11.30 -1.57
N SER A 120 -7.14 11.31 -0.48
CA SER A 120 -7.01 10.19 0.45
C SER A 120 -8.36 9.68 0.94
N ASP A 121 -9.30 10.60 1.12
CA ASP A 121 -10.61 10.33 1.74
C ASP A 121 -11.45 9.44 0.82
N ILE A 122 -11.50 9.74 -0.49
CA ILE A 122 -12.24 8.93 -1.46
C ILE A 122 -11.63 7.54 -1.60
N ILE A 123 -10.29 7.43 -1.57
CA ILE A 123 -9.60 6.14 -1.68
C ILE A 123 -9.87 5.27 -0.43
N ASN A 124 -9.84 5.86 0.76
CA ASN A 124 -10.15 5.16 2.00
C ASN A 124 -11.61 4.70 2.04
N GLU A 125 -12.55 5.54 1.62
CA GLU A 125 -13.96 5.17 1.54
C GLU A 125 -14.22 4.04 0.54
N VAL A 126 -13.53 4.04 -0.62
CA VAL A 126 -13.63 2.93 -1.57
C VAL A 126 -13.12 1.63 -0.94
N ASN A 127 -12.02 1.69 -0.18
CA ASN A 127 -11.53 0.51 0.55
C ASN A 127 -12.54 0.04 1.60
N GLU A 128 -13.18 0.95 2.34
CA GLU A 128 -14.24 0.59 3.29
C GLU A 128 -15.42 -0.08 2.60
N TRP A 129 -15.83 0.38 1.42
CA TRP A 129 -16.94 -0.23 0.67
C TRP A 129 -16.62 -1.63 0.18
N ILE A 130 -15.39 -1.87 -0.27
CA ILE A 130 -14.95 -3.22 -0.69
C ILE A 130 -15.06 -4.18 0.50
N VAL A 131 -14.56 -3.78 1.67
CA VAL A 131 -14.64 -4.59 2.90
C VAL A 131 -16.08 -4.82 3.34
N MET A 132 -16.96 -3.81 3.25
CA MET A 132 -18.37 -3.94 3.61
C MET A 132 -19.15 -4.85 2.65
N GLU A 133 -18.80 -4.90 1.37
CA GLU A 133 -19.42 -5.81 0.40
C GLU A 133 -18.97 -7.25 0.61
N GLU A 134 -17.69 -7.50 0.92
CA GLU A 134 -17.20 -8.83 1.30
C GLU A 134 -17.92 -9.36 2.55
N GLN A 135 -18.04 -8.54 3.60
CA GLN A 135 -18.74 -8.92 4.84
C GLN A 135 -20.25 -9.15 4.67
N LYS A 136 -20.87 -8.63 3.61
CA LYS A 136 -22.27 -8.91 3.30
C LYS A 136 -22.43 -10.24 2.57
N ASN A 137 -21.56 -10.51 1.60
CA ASN A 137 -21.54 -11.80 0.90
C ASN A 137 -21.27 -12.97 1.87
N GLU A 138 -20.50 -12.77 2.94
CA GLU A 138 -20.29 -13.80 3.98
C GLU A 138 -21.52 -14.05 4.86
N LYS A 139 -22.44 -13.08 5.02
CA LYS A 139 -23.61 -13.22 5.90
C LYS A 139 -24.83 -13.84 5.21
N ASP A 140 -24.82 -13.88 3.88
CA ASP A 140 -25.92 -14.44 3.09
C ASP A 140 -25.71 -15.94 2.76
N ASP A 141 -24.61 -16.57 3.22
CA ASP A 141 -24.29 -18.01 2.99
C ASP A 141 -24.58 -18.91 4.23
N ASP A 142 -24.98 -18.34 5.37
CA ASP A 142 -25.27 -19.06 6.62
C ASP A 142 -26.77 -19.40 6.78
N GLY A 143 -27.38 -19.99 5.73
CA GLY A 143 -28.81 -20.19 5.69
C GLY A 143 -29.33 -21.32 4.81
N ASP A 144 -28.82 -22.55 4.96
CA ASP A 144 -29.65 -23.75 4.73
C ASP A 144 -29.06 -24.97 5.45
N ASP A 145 -29.69 -25.33 6.57
CA ASP A 145 -29.35 -26.48 7.39
C ASP A 145 -30.65 -27.26 7.61
N HIS A 146 -30.82 -28.43 6.98
CA HIS A 146 -31.73 -29.51 7.39
C HIS A 146 -31.61 -30.79 6.50
N PRO A 147 -31.98 -31.99 7.00
CA PRO A 147 -31.04 -32.95 7.59
C PRO A 147 -31.00 -34.32 6.86
N THR A 148 -29.93 -35.09 7.08
CA THR A 148 -29.79 -36.49 6.62
C THR A 148 -30.65 -37.46 7.46
N PRO A 149 -31.17 -38.54 6.85
CA PRO A 149 -31.21 -39.85 7.53
C PRO A 149 -30.88 -41.05 6.58
N PRO A 150 -30.65 -42.30 7.06
CA PRO A 150 -29.39 -43.03 6.85
C PRO A 150 -29.51 -44.37 6.08
N ALA A 151 -28.37 -45.06 5.94
CA ALA A 151 -28.14 -46.50 5.68
C ALA A 151 -27.86 -46.98 4.22
N SER A 152 -26.56 -47.21 3.96
CA SER A 152 -25.85 -48.39 3.39
C SER A 152 -26.62 -49.48 2.62
N PRO A 153 -26.02 -50.25 1.67
CA PRO A 153 -24.62 -50.74 1.72
C PRO A 153 -23.82 -50.86 0.39
N CYS A 154 -22.50 -50.72 0.47
CA CYS A 154 -21.56 -51.27 -0.52
C CYS A 154 -21.60 -52.81 -0.52
N PRO A 155 -21.29 -53.46 -1.65
CA PRO A 155 -20.08 -54.31 -1.69
C PRO A 155 -19.42 -54.31 -3.11
N LYS A 156 -18.16 -54.66 -3.39
CA LYS A 156 -17.04 -55.34 -2.71
C LYS A 156 -15.87 -55.30 -3.73
N SER A 157 -14.64 -54.90 -3.33
CA SER A 157 -13.52 -55.78 -2.94
C SER A 157 -12.59 -56.09 -4.16
N GLU A 158 -11.27 -56.24 -4.11
CA GLU A 158 -10.29 -56.75 -3.11
C GLU A 158 -8.89 -56.15 -3.41
N GLU A 159 -8.17 -55.57 -2.43
CA GLU A 159 -7.12 -56.19 -1.55
C GLU A 159 -5.71 -56.22 -2.21
N ASN A 160 -4.55 -56.06 -1.54
CA ASN A 160 -4.18 -56.04 -0.13
C ASN A 160 -2.79 -55.34 0.07
N VAL A 161 -2.71 -54.44 1.06
CA VAL A 161 -1.85 -54.47 2.28
C VAL A 161 -0.31 -54.54 2.16
N ASN A 162 0.38 -53.53 2.70
CA ASN A 162 1.20 -53.66 3.93
C ASN A 162 1.67 -52.31 4.52
N GLN A 163 1.61 -52.23 5.84
CA GLN A 163 2.00 -51.13 6.73
C GLN A 163 3.52 -51.01 6.91
N SER A 164 4.00 -49.79 7.17
CA SER A 164 4.88 -49.50 8.33
C SER A 164 5.17 -48.00 8.47
N ASP A 165 5.01 -47.50 9.69
CA ASP A 165 5.53 -46.22 10.19
C ASP A 165 7.04 -46.07 9.94
N THR A 166 7.52 -44.84 9.68
CA THR A 166 8.69 -44.20 10.31
C THR A 166 9.09 -42.91 9.56
N ASP A 167 9.46 -41.90 10.35
CA ASP A 167 9.96 -40.60 9.90
C ASP A 167 11.14 -40.73 8.93
N ALA A 168 10.96 -40.26 7.69
CA ALA A 168 12.05 -39.98 6.76
C ALA A 168 11.57 -39.04 5.64
N TYR A 169 11.94 -37.76 5.78
CA TYR A 169 12.33 -36.84 4.71
C TYR A 169 12.01 -37.29 3.27
N ASP A 170 10.81 -36.97 2.79
CA ASP A 170 10.57 -36.96 1.34
C ASP A 170 10.79 -35.55 0.80
N THR A 171 11.87 -35.46 0.05
CA THR A 171 12.40 -34.26 -0.56
C THR A 171 11.59 -34.04 -1.84
N SER A 172 10.37 -33.50 -1.75
CA SER A 172 9.69 -33.01 -2.94
C SER A 172 10.46 -31.78 -3.42
N ALA A 173 11.30 -31.99 -4.43
CA ALA A 173 12.24 -31.02 -4.92
C ALA A 173 11.52 -29.78 -5.49
N ASN A 174 11.42 -28.72 -4.69
CA ASN A 174 11.14 -27.37 -5.17
C ASN A 174 12.36 -26.88 -5.97
N LYS A 175 12.47 -27.27 -7.24
CA LYS A 175 13.54 -26.84 -8.16
C LYS A 175 13.24 -25.47 -8.76
N GLY A 176 13.05 -24.48 -7.90
CA GLY A 176 12.86 -23.08 -8.28
C GLY A 176 13.84 -22.18 -7.55
N LYS A 177 14.38 -21.17 -8.25
CA LYS A 177 15.20 -20.13 -7.63
C LYS A 177 14.26 -19.17 -6.89
N LEU A 178 14.19 -19.29 -5.57
CA LEU A 178 13.42 -18.37 -4.72
C LEU A 178 14.14 -17.01 -4.69
N LEU A 179 13.63 -16.04 -5.45
CA LEU A 179 14.02 -14.64 -5.30
C LEU A 179 13.19 -14.04 -4.16
N LEU A 180 13.74 -14.13 -2.94
CA LEU A 180 13.27 -13.38 -1.79
C LEU A 180 13.73 -11.93 -1.95
N ASP A 181 12.81 -11.04 -2.32
CA ASP A 181 13.07 -9.61 -2.30
C ASP A 181 13.01 -9.13 -0.85
N ALA A 182 14.16 -9.00 -0.20
CA ALA A 182 14.29 -8.52 1.17
C ALA A 182 14.23 -6.98 1.24
N THR A 183 13.26 -6.36 0.56
CA THR A 183 13.17 -4.89 0.44
C THR A 183 11.87 -4.30 0.98
N CYS A 184 11.11 -5.03 1.80
CA CYS A 184 10.25 -4.40 2.81
C CYS A 184 11.06 -4.09 4.07
N ALA A 185 12.05 -3.21 3.97
CA ALA A 185 12.62 -2.58 5.15
C ALA A 185 11.63 -1.48 5.58
N PRO A 186 11.16 -1.47 6.84
CA PRO A 186 10.41 -0.32 7.35
C PRO A 186 11.26 0.93 7.14
N ALA A 187 10.64 2.01 6.66
CA ALA A 187 11.30 3.30 6.42
C ALA A 187 11.83 3.97 7.72
N ASP A 188 11.74 3.28 8.86
CA ASP A 188 12.31 3.68 10.16
C ASP A 188 13.84 3.48 10.23
N ILE A 189 14.53 3.54 9.09
CA ILE A 189 15.99 3.63 9.09
C ILE A 189 16.32 5.11 9.08
N ALA A 190 16.56 5.64 10.29
CA ALA A 190 17.22 6.92 10.48
C ALA A 190 18.49 6.95 9.59
N TYR A 191 18.56 7.92 8.68
CA TYR A 191 19.65 8.08 7.74
C TYR A 191 20.95 8.37 8.53
N PRO A 192 22.13 8.00 8.01
CA PRO A 192 23.42 8.27 8.68
C PRO A 192 23.75 9.77 8.88
N THR A 193 22.87 10.68 8.45
CA THR A 193 22.98 12.15 8.60
C THR A 193 22.18 12.71 9.77
N ASP A 194 21.59 11.86 10.61
CA ASP A 194 20.45 12.23 11.44
C ASP A 194 20.84 12.96 12.72
N LEU A 195 20.87 14.28 12.59
CA LEU A 195 20.84 15.23 13.69
C LEU A 195 19.70 14.92 14.68
N ASP A 196 18.54 14.50 14.16
CA ASP A 196 17.34 14.21 14.95
C ASP A 196 17.54 12.96 15.82
N LEU A 197 18.10 11.89 15.26
CA LEU A 197 18.45 10.67 16.00
C LEU A 197 19.42 10.98 17.15
N LEU A 198 20.43 11.82 16.90
CA LEU A 198 21.38 12.23 17.93
C LEU A 198 20.71 13.07 19.03
N ASN A 199 19.74 13.92 18.68
CA ASN A 199 18.99 14.66 19.70
C ASN A 199 18.14 13.73 20.56
N GLU A 200 17.46 12.76 19.95
CA GLU A 200 16.67 11.76 20.68
C GLU A 200 17.55 10.92 21.61
N ALA A 201 18.71 10.46 21.13
CA ALA A 201 19.67 9.72 21.93
C ALA A 201 20.15 10.53 23.14
N ARG A 202 20.45 11.83 22.96
CA ARG A 202 20.81 12.74 24.05
C ARG A 202 19.67 12.87 25.07
N GLU A 203 18.43 13.06 24.63
CA GLU A 203 17.28 13.20 25.55
C GLU A 203 17.05 11.93 26.36
N LYS A 204 17.19 10.75 25.74
CA LYS A 204 17.12 9.46 26.44
C LYS A 204 18.23 9.31 27.47
N LEU A 205 19.47 9.66 27.15
CA LEU A 205 20.58 9.60 28.11
C LEU A 205 20.38 10.58 29.27
N GLU A 206 19.95 11.81 28.99
CA GLU A 206 19.64 12.79 30.03
C GLU A 206 18.54 12.29 30.97
N HIS A 207 17.53 11.59 30.43
CA HIS A 207 16.48 10.96 31.22
C HIS A 207 17.00 9.80 32.08
N ILE A 208 17.85 8.94 31.52
CA ILE A 208 18.49 7.84 32.28
C ILE A 208 19.31 8.41 33.44
N ILE A 209 20.08 9.48 33.22
CA ILE A 209 20.82 10.16 34.29
C ILE A 209 19.89 10.68 35.39
N ASP A 210 18.70 11.18 35.04
CA ASP A 210 17.71 11.62 36.03
C ASP A 210 17.18 10.47 36.88
N VAL A 211 16.80 9.37 36.23
CA VAL A 211 16.27 8.17 36.90
C VAL A 211 17.32 7.55 37.82
N LEU A 212 18.58 7.47 37.37
CA LEU A 212 19.67 6.91 38.17
C LEU A 212 20.10 7.85 39.32
N HIS A 213 19.99 9.17 39.14
CA HIS A 213 20.33 10.13 40.20
C HIS A 213 19.23 10.29 41.24
N GLU A 214 17.98 10.02 40.90
CA GLU A 214 16.84 10.13 41.80
C GLU A 214 17.00 9.44 43.17
N PRO A 215 17.45 8.18 43.27
CA PRO A 215 17.68 7.52 44.56
C PRO A 215 18.92 8.03 45.32
N LEU A 216 19.82 8.75 44.65
CA LEU A 216 21.08 9.27 45.21
C LEU A 216 20.98 10.76 45.60
N LYS A 217 19.76 11.31 45.63
CA LYS A 217 19.48 12.69 46.05
C LYS A 217 19.86 12.88 47.54
N GLY A 218 21.04 13.46 47.76
CA GLY A 218 21.55 13.78 49.10
C GLY A 218 23.01 13.33 49.27
N ASP A 219 23.35 12.16 48.72
CA ASP A 219 24.68 11.56 48.89
C ASP A 219 25.67 11.99 47.81
N LYS A 220 25.20 12.09 46.56
CA LYS A 220 26.05 12.42 45.41
C LYS A 220 25.49 13.59 44.63
N ARG A 221 26.38 14.50 44.21
CA ARG A 221 26.03 15.61 43.33
C ARG A 221 25.70 15.08 41.94
N LYS A 222 24.62 15.59 41.36
CA LYS A 222 24.20 15.23 40.02
C LYS A 222 25.27 15.61 38.99
N PRO A 223 25.59 14.73 38.02
CA PRO A 223 26.47 15.07 36.92
C PRO A 223 25.96 16.26 36.10
N ARG A 224 26.90 17.07 35.57
CA ARG A 224 26.57 18.30 34.85
C ARG A 224 26.15 18.00 33.40
N THR A 225 24.86 18.08 33.13
CA THR A 225 24.29 17.98 31.76
C THR A 225 24.09 19.34 31.10
N TYR A 226 24.27 19.43 29.77
CA TYR A 226 24.14 20.68 28.98
C TYR A 226 22.77 20.84 28.27
N ARG A 227 21.70 20.27 28.84
CA ARG A 227 20.36 20.15 28.26
C ARG A 227 19.86 21.37 27.51
N GLN A 228 19.90 22.53 28.17
CA GLN A 228 19.42 23.80 27.57
C GLN A 228 20.30 24.27 26.40
N ARG A 229 21.63 24.11 26.51
CA ARG A 229 22.56 24.49 25.43
C ARG A 229 22.43 23.55 24.24
N ALA A 230 22.38 22.24 24.50
CA ALA A 230 22.26 21.23 23.47
C ALA A 230 20.94 21.35 22.68
N ARG A 231 19.82 21.60 23.38
CA ARG A 231 18.53 21.84 22.75
C ARG A 231 18.52 23.13 21.92
N LYS A 232 19.15 24.21 22.40
CA LYS A 232 19.25 25.46 21.64
C LYS A 232 20.05 25.27 20.35
N ASP A 233 21.18 24.56 20.44
CA ASP A 233 22.04 24.27 19.29
C ASP A 233 21.35 23.34 18.27
N TYR A 234 20.58 22.36 18.73
CA TYR A 234 19.71 21.52 17.89
C TYR A 234 18.65 22.35 17.16
N LEU A 235 17.84 23.12 17.89
CA LEU A 235 16.76 23.93 17.33
C LEU A 235 17.26 24.97 16.32
N ALA A 236 18.45 25.51 16.52
CA ALA A 236 19.05 26.47 15.60
C ALA A 236 19.29 25.88 14.20
N VAL A 237 19.51 24.56 14.11
CA VAL A 237 19.78 23.84 12.86
C VAL A 237 18.50 23.21 12.32
N SER A 238 17.70 22.56 13.17
CA SER A 238 16.44 21.92 12.80
C SER A 238 15.42 22.89 12.19
N LYS A 239 15.37 24.14 12.67
CA LYS A 239 14.44 25.16 12.13
C LYS A 239 14.82 25.73 10.76
N GLN A 240 15.98 25.39 10.19
CA GLN A 240 16.43 25.93 8.91
C GLN A 240 15.87 25.14 7.73
N ARG A 241 15.13 25.79 6.83
CA ARG A 241 14.54 25.14 5.63
C ARG A 241 15.57 24.46 4.71
N LYS A 242 16.80 24.98 4.66
CA LYS A 242 17.92 24.38 3.91
C LYS A 242 19.21 24.53 4.72
N VAL A 243 19.75 23.40 5.21
CA VAL A 243 20.99 23.36 5.98
C VAL A 243 22.16 23.09 5.04
N SER A 244 23.23 23.89 5.13
CA SER A 244 24.47 23.59 4.41
C SER A 244 25.19 22.39 5.02
N GLY A 245 25.75 21.50 4.20
CA GLY A 245 26.47 20.30 4.68
C GLY A 245 27.63 20.59 5.64
N LYS A 246 28.28 21.76 5.58
CA LYS A 246 29.29 22.19 6.57
C LYS A 246 28.65 22.49 7.93
N LYS A 247 27.48 23.14 7.94
CA LYS A 247 26.73 23.43 9.17
C LYS A 247 26.16 22.15 9.78
N LEU A 248 25.65 21.25 8.95
CA LEU A 248 25.14 19.95 9.38
C LEU A 248 26.22 19.13 10.09
N ARG A 249 27.40 18.98 9.47
CA ARG A 249 28.54 18.29 10.10
C ARG A 249 28.97 18.89 11.44
N LYS A 250 29.00 20.23 11.53
CA LYS A 250 29.32 20.92 12.80
C LYS A 250 28.27 20.66 13.87
N ALA A 251 26.99 20.60 13.48
CA ALA A 251 25.89 20.33 14.40
C ALA A 251 25.90 18.88 14.90
N ILE A 252 26.15 17.92 14.00
CA ILE A 252 26.36 16.50 14.33
C ILE A 252 27.51 16.35 15.33
N GLY A 253 28.67 16.95 15.05
CA GLY A 253 29.83 16.89 15.97
C GLY A 253 29.50 17.43 17.37
N LYS A 254 28.77 18.55 17.45
CA LYS A 254 28.32 19.10 18.74
C LYS A 254 27.38 18.15 19.49
N GLN A 255 26.42 17.52 18.80
CA GLN A 255 25.51 16.56 19.44
C GLN A 255 26.24 15.33 19.94
N LEU A 256 27.19 14.80 19.17
CA LEU A 256 28.06 13.70 19.60
C LEU A 256 28.89 14.08 20.85
N ASP A 257 29.42 15.30 20.91
CA ASP A 257 30.16 15.78 22.09
C ASP A 257 29.26 15.91 23.34
N TYR A 258 27.97 16.20 23.18
CA TYR A 258 27.01 16.19 24.29
C TYR A 258 26.74 14.76 24.77
N ILE A 259 26.40 13.86 23.84
CA ILE A 259 26.19 12.43 24.13
C ILE A 259 27.40 11.82 24.82
N LYS A 260 28.61 12.05 24.30
CA LYS A 260 29.86 11.53 24.88
C LYS A 260 30.07 12.03 26.31
N ARG A 261 29.68 13.26 26.61
CA ARG A 261 29.76 13.79 27.97
C ARG A 261 28.73 13.15 28.89
N ASP A 262 27.50 12.96 28.41
CA ASP A 262 26.44 12.32 29.17
C ASP A 262 26.77 10.85 29.46
N LEU A 263 27.48 10.15 28.56
CA LEU A 263 28.00 8.80 28.80
C LEU A 263 29.18 8.73 29.78
N ASN A 264 29.97 9.81 29.87
CA ASN A 264 31.11 9.91 30.80
C ASN A 264 30.72 10.50 32.17
N SER A 265 29.43 10.78 32.38
CA SER A 265 28.87 11.43 33.57
C SER A 265 28.50 10.43 34.65
#